data_AF-A0A9P4S2S9-F1
#
_entry.id   AF-A0A9P4S2S9-F1
#
_cell.length_a   1.000
_cell.length_b   1.000
_cell.length_c   1.000
_cell.angle_alpha   90.00
_cell.angle_beta   90.00
_cell.angle_gamma   90.00
#
_symmetry.space_group_name_H-M   'P 1'
#
loop_
_entity.id
_entity.type
_entity.pdbx_description
1 polymer ?
#
loop_
_entity_poly.entity_id
_entity_poly.type
_entity_poly.pdbx_seq_one_letter_code
_entity_poly.pdbx_strand_id
1 'polypeptide(L)' 'MHLFSDCSNLTKGVILIACKNIETEYIAKQFIQHFYCHHGLPAAIVLDRGSQFIGGL' A
#
# COMPACT_ATOMS: atom_id res chain seq x y z
N MET A 1 11.42 10.35 -6.14
CA MET A 1 10.01 10.13 -6.54
C MET A 1 9.68 8.70 -6.14
N HIS A 2 8.80 8.50 -5.16
CA HIS A 2 8.48 7.17 -4.64
C HIS A 2 7.12 6.74 -5.18
N LEU A 3 7.01 5.49 -5.61
CA LEU A 3 5.78 4.93 -6.18
C LEU A 3 5.27 3.84 -5.25
N PHE A 4 4.04 3.98 -4.78
CA PHE A 4 3.33 2.89 -4.10
C PHE A 4 2.45 2.19 -5.12
N SER A 5 2.69 0.89 -5.29
CA SER A 5 1.97 0.04 -6.23
C SER A 5 1.28 -1.08 -5.45
N ASP A 6 -0.04 -1.13 -5.53
CA ASP A 6 -0.83 -2.23 -4.99
C ASP A 6 -1.55 -2.96 -6.12
N CYS A 7 -1.59 -4.28 -6.04
CA CYS A 7 -2.16 -5.15 -7.07
C CYS A 7 -3.19 -6.09 -6.44
N SER A 8 -4.46 -5.91 -6.83
CA SER A 8 -5.54 -6.80 -6.40
C SER A 8 -5.49 -8.13 -7.16
N ASN A 9 -5.44 -9.26 -6.44
CA ASN A 9 -5.32 -10.60 -7.06
C ASN A 9 -6.59 -10.99 -7.85
N LEU A 10 -7.76 -10.50 -7.45
CA LEU A 10 -9.04 -10.88 -8.05
C LEU A 10 -9.27 -10.26 -9.44
N THR A 11 -8.93 -8.98 -9.62
CA THR A 11 -9.21 -8.22 -10.86
C THR A 11 -7.95 -7.83 -11.61
N LYS A 12 -6.75 -8.14 -11.08
CA LYS A 12 -5.45 -7.64 -11.57
C LYS A 12 -5.41 -6.11 -11.69
N GLY A 13 -6.26 -5.42 -10.93
CA GLY A 13 -6.30 -3.96 -10.90
C GLY A 13 -5.09 -3.45 -10.14
N VAL A 14 -4.36 -2.52 -10.76
CA VAL A 14 -3.16 -1.90 -10.19
C VAL A 14 -3.45 -0.44 -9.87
N ILE A 15 -3.20 -0.04 -8.62
CA ILE A 15 -3.25 1.36 -8.20
C ILE A 15 -1.83 1.86 -8.01
N LEU A 16 -1.47 2.91 -8.75
CA LEU A 16 -0.16 3.56 -8.69
C LEU A 16 -0.32 4.94 -8.07
N ILE A 17 0.33 5.17 -6.93
CA ILE A 17 0.23 6.43 -6.18
C ILE A 17 1.61 7.05 -6.09
N ALA A 18 1.72 8.30 -6.50
CA ALA A 18 2.94 9.09 -6.33
C ALA A 18 3.06 9.52 -4.86
N CYS A 19 4.01 8.91 -4.14
CA CYS A 19 4.29 9.21 -2.75
C CYS A 19 5.36 10.30 -2.62
N LYS A 20 5.07 11.33 -1.82
CA LYS A 20 6.03 12.39 -1.47
C LYS A 20 6.98 11.97 -0.35
N ASN A 21 6.57 11.01 0.48
CA ASN A 21 7.33 10.46 1.60
C ASN A 21 7.15 8.92 1.63
N ILE A 22 8.11 8.20 2.21
CA ILE A 22 8.10 6.74 2.42
C ILE A 22 7.88 6.33 3.88
N GLU A 23 7.69 7.29 4.78
CA GLU A 23 7.36 7.02 6.19
C GLU A 23 6.10 6.14 6.33
N THR A 24 6.14 5.23 7.30
CA THR A 24 5.09 4.24 7.56
C THR A 24 3.70 4.88 7.72
N GLU A 25 3.58 5.95 8.51
CA GLU A 25 2.29 6.64 8.69
C GLU A 25 1.74 7.23 7.39
N TYR A 26 2.64 7.76 6.54
CA TYR A 26 2.24 8.34 5.26
C TYR A 26 1.73 7.26 4.31
N ILE A 27 2.47 6.15 4.19
CA ILE A 27 2.08 5.02 3.35
C ILE A 27 0.78 4.37 3.84
N ALA A 28 0.60 4.22 5.16
CA ALA A 28 -0.64 3.69 5.73
C ALA A 28 -1.87 4.56 5.38
N LYS A 29 -1.73 5.90 5.43
CA LYS A 29 -2.80 6.82 5.01
C LYS A 29 -3.12 6.66 3.52
N GLN A 30 -2.10 6.55 2.67
CA GLN A 30 -2.30 6.35 1.23
C GLN A 30 -2.99 5.01 0.93
N PHE A 31 -2.61 3.95 1.63
CA PHE A 31 -3.25 2.64 1.50
C PHE A 31 -4.74 2.70 1.87
N ILE A 32 -5.11 3.32 2.99
CA ILE A 32 -6.52 3.45 3.38
C ILE A 32 -7.30 4.31 2.37
N GLN A 33 -6.75 5.46 1.97
CA GLN A 33 -7.48 6.38 1.09
C GLN A 33 -7.71 5.84 -0.32
N HIS A 34 -6.74 5.10 -0.85
CA HIS A 34 -6.76 4.70 -2.26
C HIS A 34 -6.96 3.20 -2.46
N PHE A 35 -6.47 2.34 -1.58
CA PHE A 35 -6.67 0.91 -1.74
C PHE A 35 -7.98 0.45 -1.10
N TYR A 36 -8.19 0.77 0.17
CA TYR A 36 -9.38 0.33 0.90
C TYR A 36 -10.68 0.89 0.30
N CYS A 37 -10.69 2.15 -0.12
CA CYS A 37 -11.87 2.74 -0.77
C CYS A 37 -12.22 2.09 -2.12
N HIS A 38 -11.23 1.58 -2.87
CA HIS A 38 -11.45 1.02 -4.21
C HIS A 38 -11.66 -0.49 -4.22
N HIS A 39 -10.99 -1.23 -3.33
CA HIS A 39 -10.96 -2.68 -3.35
C HIS A 39 -11.41 -3.34 -2.03
N GLY A 40 -11.69 -2.55 -0.99
CA GLY A 40 -11.97 -3.06 0.35
C GLY A 40 -10.71 -3.58 1.05
N LEU A 41 -10.91 -4.31 2.16
CA LEU A 41 -9.81 -4.95 2.87
C LEU A 41 -9.43 -6.26 2.18
N PRO A 42 -8.19 -6.42 1.70
CA PRO A 42 -7.75 -7.68 1.13
C PRO A 42 -7.56 -8.73 2.23
N ALA A 43 -7.80 -10.00 1.91
CA ALA A 43 -7.61 -11.10 2.86
C ALA A 43 -6.13 -11.32 3.26
N ALA A 44 -5.20 -10.90 2.41
CA ALA A 44 -3.77 -10.92 2.68
C ALA A 44 -3.08 -9.77 1.93
N ILE A 45 -2.09 -9.15 2.58
CA ILE A 45 -1.24 -8.12 1.97
C ILE A 45 0.18 -8.69 1.92
N VAL A 46 0.76 -8.74 0.72
CA VAL A 46 2.14 -9.17 0.52
C VAL A 46 2.96 -7.92 0.19
N LEU A 47 3.82 -7.53 1.11
CA LEU A 47 4.71 -6.37 0.98
C LEU A 47 6.17 -6.84 0.96
N ASP A 48 7.04 -5.98 0.45
CA ASP A 48 8.47 -6.16 0.55
C ASP A 48 8.95 -5.99 2.00
N ARG A 49 10.16 -6.47 2.29
CA ARG A 49 10.79 -6.35 3.63
C ARG A 49 11.38 -4.96 3.88
N GLY A 50 10.75 -3.92 3.35
CA GLY A 50 11.14 -2.53 3.58
C GLY A 50 10.96 -2.15 5.06
N SER A 51 11.85 -1.32 5.59
CA SER A 51 11.76 -0.84 6.98
C SER A 51 10.46 -0.10 7.27
N GLN A 52 9.85 0.49 6.23
CA GLN A 52 8.55 1.16 6.31
C GLN A 52 7.36 0.21 6.55
N PHE A 53 7.54 -1.10 6.34
CA PHE A 53 6.50 -2.14 6.46
C PHE A 53 6.77 -3.13 7.59
N ILE A 54 7.94 -3.06 8.23
CA ILE A 54 8.32 -3.91 9.34
C ILE A 54 8.13 -3.11 10.63
N GLY A 55 6.98 -3.31 11.28
CA GLY A 55 6.77 -2.88 12.66
C GLY A 55 7.33 -3.94 13.61
N GLY A 56 8.46 -3.64 14.26
CA GLY A 56 8.93 -4.44 15.39
C GLY A 56 8.06 -4.15 16.61
N LEU A 57 7.48 -5.21 17.17
CA LEU A 57 7.03 -5.21 18.57
C LEU A 57 8.24 -5.07 19.50
#